data_AF-A0A2M8WMI0-F1
#
_entry.id   AF-A0A2M8WMI0-F1
#
_cell.length_a   1.000
_cell.length_b   1.000
_cell.length_c   1.000
_cell.angle_alpha   90.00
_cell.angle_beta   90.00
_cell.angle_gamma   90.00
#
_symmetry.space_group_name_H-M   'P 1'
#
loop_
_entity.id
_entity.type
_entity.pdbx_description
1 polymer ?
#
loop_
_entity_poly.entity_id
_entity_poly.type
_entity_poly.pdbx_seq_one_letter_code
_entity_poly.pdbx_strand_id
1 'polypeptide(L)' 'MKTLQDRLLAAHARDDRKALVTLYAEAADNTNNVDAACFYLTHAYIFALELGDPVSEVLYQRLKAEGRV' A
#
# COMPACT_ATOMS: atom_id res chain seq x y z
N MET A 1 -2.65 -16.87 14.45
CA MET A 1 -3.02 -15.92 13.36
C MET A 1 -1.74 -15.30 12.82
N LYS A 2 -1.59 -15.12 11.51
CA LYS A 2 -0.45 -14.37 10.93
C LYS A 2 -0.74 -12.87 11.02
N THR A 3 0.27 -12.10 11.41
CA THR A 3 0.15 -10.63 11.48
C THR A 3 0.18 -10.01 10.08
N LEU A 4 -0.16 -8.73 9.97
CA LEU A 4 -0.01 -7.98 8.73
C LEU A 4 1.44 -7.96 8.24
N GLN A 5 2.40 -7.83 9.16
CA GLN A 5 3.83 -7.88 8.86
C GLN A 5 4.23 -9.23 8.25
N ASP A 6 3.75 -10.35 8.81
CA ASP A 6 4.04 -11.68 8.26
C ASP A 6 3.48 -11.85 6.84
N ARG A 7 2.31 -11.27 6.57
CA ARG A 7 1.68 -11.28 5.24
C ARG A 7 2.48 -10.44 4.24
N LEU A 8 2.95 -9.25 4.65
CA LEU A 8 3.81 -8.41 3.82
C LEU A 8 5.13 -9.10 3.47
N LEU A 9 5.81 -9.69 4.46
CA LEU A 9 7.05 -10.44 4.23
C LEU A 9 6.83 -11.64 3.29
N ALA A 10 5.73 -12.37 3.45
CA ALA A 10 5.41 -13.49 2.58
C ALA A 10 5.08 -13.07 1.14
N ALA A 11 4.40 -11.93 0.96
CA ALA A 11 4.10 -11.38 -0.36
C ALA A 11 5.37 -10.91 -1.07
N HIS A 12 6.27 -10.21 -0.36
CA HIS A 12 7.60 -9.83 -0.88
C HIS A 12 8.43 -11.05 -1.28
N ALA A 13 8.48 -12.09 -0.43
CA ALA A 13 9.23 -13.31 -0.72
C ALA A 13 8.75 -14.05 -1.98
N ARG A 14 7.52 -13.77 -2.44
CA ARG A 14 6.90 -14.37 -3.62
C ARG A 14 6.81 -13.43 -4.82
N ASP A 15 7.33 -12.20 -4.71
CA ASP A 15 7.06 -11.09 -5.64
C ASP A 15 5.56 -10.93 -5.98
N ASP A 16 4.70 -11.16 -4.99
CA ASP A 16 3.24 -11.07 -5.16
C ASP A 16 2.80 -9.60 -5.06
N ARG A 17 3.08 -8.84 -6.11
CA ARG A 17 2.80 -7.39 -6.17
C ARG A 17 1.33 -7.07 -5.99
N LYS A 18 0.44 -7.92 -6.48
CA LYS A 18 -1.00 -7.73 -6.31
C LYS A 18 -1.40 -7.85 -4.83
N ALA A 19 -0.84 -8.82 -4.11
CA ALA A 19 -1.02 -8.90 -2.67
C ALA A 19 -0.38 -7.69 -1.96
N LEU A 20 0.81 -7.24 -2.40
CA LEU A 20 1.48 -6.07 -1.82
C LEU A 20 0.63 -4.80 -1.93
N VAL A 21 0.00 -4.53 -3.08
CA VAL A 21 -0.93 -3.40 -3.22
C VAL A 21 -2.01 -3.43 -2.14
N THR A 22 -2.65 -4.59 -1.96
CA THR A 22 -3.75 -4.76 -0.99
C THR A 22 -3.26 -4.64 0.45
N LEU A 23 -2.13 -5.28 0.78
CA LEU A 23 -1.60 -5.33 2.15
C LEU A 23 -1.05 -3.98 2.61
N TYR A 24 -0.43 -3.22 1.71
CA TYR A 24 0.02 -1.86 2.04
C TYR A 24 -1.16 -0.89 2.18
N ALA A 25 -2.21 -1.01 1.38
CA ALA A 25 -3.44 -0.24 1.59
C ALA A 25 -4.07 -0.57 2.96
N GLU A 26 -4.15 -1.86 3.31
CA GLU A 26 -4.62 -2.30 4.64
C GLU A 26 -3.75 -1.72 5.77
N ALA A 27 -2.42 -1.70 5.62
CA ALA A 27 -1.51 -1.10 6.60
C ALA A 27 -1.77 0.40 6.80
N ALA A 28 -2.05 1.12 5.71
CA ALA A 28 -2.39 2.54 5.77
C ALA A 28 -3.72 2.79 6.50
N ASP A 29 -4.71 1.91 6.30
CA ASP A 29 -6.03 2.06 6.91
C ASP A 29 -6.03 1.73 8.42
N ASN A 30 -5.04 0.97 8.90
CA ASN A 30 -4.96 0.50 10.28
C ASN A 30 -3.99 1.32 11.17
N THR A 31 -3.37 2.38 10.64
CA THR A 31 -2.48 3.25 11.41
C THR A 31 -3.13 4.59 11.74
N ASN A 32 -2.93 5.08 12.96
CA ASN A 32 -3.42 6.39 13.40
C ASN A 32 -2.43 7.53 13.13
N ASN A 33 -1.27 7.23 12.53
CA ASN A 33 -0.24 8.21 12.19
C ASN A 33 -0.29 8.49 10.68
N VAL A 34 -0.57 9.74 10.31
CA VAL A 34 -0.71 10.19 8.91
C VAL A 34 0.57 9.95 8.09
N ASP A 35 1.75 10.19 8.67
CA ASP A 35 3.02 9.94 7.97
C ASP A 35 3.22 8.45 7.71
N ALA A 36 2.89 7.60 8.68
CA ALA A 36 2.94 6.15 8.50
C ALA A 36 1.90 5.67 7.48
N ALA A 37 0.69 6.25 7.46
CA ALA A 37 -0.32 5.93 6.47
C ALA A 37 0.15 6.29 5.07
N CYS A 38 0.72 7.49 4.89
CA CYS A 38 1.27 7.95 3.62
C CYS A 38 2.46 7.11 3.15
N PHE A 39 3.31 6.66 4.07
CA PHE A 39 4.39 5.73 3.77
C PHE A 39 3.84 4.43 3.15
N TYR A 40 2.85 3.80 3.79
CA TYR A 40 2.24 2.59 3.25
C TYR A 40 1.47 2.84 1.94
N LEU A 41 0.74 3.96 1.83
CA LEU A 41 0.04 4.31 0.58
C LEU A 41 0.98 4.51 -0.59
N THR A 42 2.17 5.07 -0.35
CA THR A 42 3.18 5.24 -1.40
C THR A 42 3.66 3.89 -1.93
N HIS A 43 3.90 2.92 -1.04
CA HIS A 43 4.23 1.56 -1.46
C HIS A 43 3.10 0.89 -2.24
N ALA A 44 1.85 0.98 -1.74
CA ALA A 44 0.68 0.44 -2.46
C ALA A 44 0.56 1.07 -3.86
N TYR A 45 0.75 2.38 -3.96
CA TYR A 45 0.65 3.14 -5.19
C TYR A 45 1.71 2.72 -6.21
N ILE A 46 2.98 2.59 -5.80
CA ILE A 46 4.07 2.17 -6.69
C ILE A 46 3.79 0.77 -7.26
N PHE A 47 3.40 -0.19 -6.43
CA PHE A 47 3.08 -1.53 -6.92
C PHE A 47 1.86 -1.54 -7.85
N ALA A 48 0.86 -0.70 -7.59
CA ALA A 48 -0.30 -0.57 -8.47
C ALA A 48 0.09 0.01 -9.83
N LEU A 49 0.97 1.02 -9.86
CA LEU A 49 1.51 1.57 -11.11
C LEU A 49 2.30 0.52 -11.91
N GLU A 50 3.17 -0.25 -11.25
CA GLU A 50 3.95 -1.30 -11.90
C GLU A 50 3.07 -2.39 -12.55
N LEU A 51 1.90 -2.65 -11.96
CA LEU A 51 0.93 -3.61 -12.48
C LEU A 51 -0.02 -3.02 -13.53
N GLY A 52 -0.02 -1.70 -13.72
CA GLY A 52 -1.06 -1.01 -14.49
C GLY A 52 -2.45 -1.16 -13.86
N ASP A 53 -2.53 -1.34 -12.54
CA ASP A 53 -3.78 -1.53 -11.82
C ASP A 53 -4.50 -0.18 -11.66
N PRO A 54 -5.78 -0.06 -12.07
CA PRO A 54 -6.54 1.18 -11.95
C PRO A 54 -6.73 1.66 -10.50
N VAL A 55 -6.52 0.79 -9.49
CA VAL A 55 -6.51 1.21 -8.08
C VAL A 55 -5.43 2.27 -7.79
N SER A 56 -4.39 2.36 -8.63
CA SER A 56 -3.37 3.42 -8.55
C SER A 56 -3.97 4.82 -8.53
N GLU A 57 -5.06 5.07 -9.27
CA GLU A 57 -5.75 6.38 -9.27
C GLU A 57 -6.36 6.69 -7.91
N VAL A 58 -7.00 5.71 -7.26
CA VAL A 58 -7.58 5.87 -5.92
C VAL A 58 -6.49 6.14 -4.89
N LEU A 59 -5.39 5.39 -4.95
CA LEU A 59 -4.24 5.56 -4.05
C LEU A 59 -3.59 6.94 -4.24
N TYR A 60 -3.47 7.41 -5.48
CA TYR A 60 -2.99 8.75 -5.80
C TYR A 60 -3.87 9.84 -5.19
N GLN A 61 -5.20 9.73 -5.30
CA GLN A 61 -6.10 10.73 -4.70
C GLN A 61 -5.97 10.78 -3.16
N ARG A 62 -5.77 9.63 -2.51
CA ARG A 62 -5.51 9.57 -1.06
C ARG A 62 -4.21 10.29 -0.69
N LEU A 63 -3.12 10.03 -1.42
CA LEU A 63 -1.83 10.71 -1.21
C LEU A 63 -1.92 12.22 -1.45
N LYS A 64 -2.68 12.62 -2.48
CA LYS A 64 -2.89 14.04 -2.82
C LYS A 64 -3.69 14.77 -1.75
N ALA A 65 -4.69 14.14 -1.16
CA ALA A 65 -5.48 14.72 -0.07
C ALA A 65 -4.61 15.05 1.16
N GLU A 66 -3.56 14.26 1.40
CA GLU A 66 -2.57 14.48 2.47
C GLU A 66 -1.38 15.36 2.02
N GLY A 67 -1.41 15.93 0.81
CA GLY A 67 -0.36 16.82 0.29
C GLY A 67 0.99 16.14 0.06
N ARG A 68 1.00 14.83 -0.26
CA ARG A 68 2.24 14.05 -0.50
C ARG A 68 2.65 13.97 -1.97
N VAL A 69 1.81 14.43 -2.88
CA VAL A 69 2.00 14.46 -4.35
C VAL A 69 1.33 15.67 -4.98
#